data_AF-A0A3M6VR40-F1
#
_entry.id   AF-A0A3M6VR40-F1
#
_cell.length_a   1.000
_cell.length_b   1.000
_cell.length_c   1.000
_cell.angle_alpha   90.00
_cell.angle_beta   90.00
_cell.angle_gamma   90.00
#
_symmetry.space_group_name_H-M   'P 1'
#
loop_
_entity.id
_entity.type
_entity.pdbx_description
1 polymer ?
#
loop_
_entity_poly.entity_id
_entity_poly.type
_entity_poly.pdbx_seq_one_letter_code
_entity_poly.pdbx_strand_id
1 'polypeptide(L)' 'MYSLYRRLQSICLPKSQVFERFKAFRAMVKKQTDCKIKCIHSDNGGEYMNHRFNKYCADLEIIHQRNVP' A
#
# COMPACT_ATOMS: atom_id res chain seq x y z
N MET A 1 16.86 15.44 -9.98
CA MET A 1 16.45 14.04 -10.21
C MET A 1 15.32 13.53 -9.28
N TYR A 2 14.67 14.38 -8.47
CA TYR A 2 13.51 14.00 -7.62
C TYR A 2 12.20 14.73 -7.98
N SER A 3 12.20 15.62 -8.98
CA SER A 3 11.03 16.46 -9.28
C SER A 3 9.89 15.76 -10.02
N LEU A 4 10.09 14.52 -10.50
CA LEU A 4 9.06 13.74 -11.19
C LEU A 4 8.22 12.85 -10.26
N TYR A 5 8.73 12.48 -9.07
CA TYR A 5 7.97 11.67 -8.11
C TYR A 5 6.87 12.46 -7.38
N ARG A 6 6.98 13.79 -7.34
CA ARG A 6 5.97 14.67 -6.72
C ARG A 6 4.72 14.88 -7.57
N ARG A 7 4.69 14.37 -8.81
CA ARG A 7 3.59 14.61 -9.76
C ARG A 7 2.54 13.50 -9.82
N LEU A 8 2.66 12.47 -8.98
CA LEU A 8 1.62 11.45 -8.73
C LEU A 8 0.82 11.71 -7.42
N GLN A 9 1.13 12.79 -6.69
CA GLN A 9 0.45 13.19 -5.45
C GLN A 9 -0.83 14.03 -5.66
N SER A 10 -1.51 13.90 -6.80
CA SER A 10 -2.85 14.47 -6.98
C SER A 10 -3.75 13.54 -7.77
N ILE A 11 -3.71 12.26 -7.42
CA ILE A 11 -4.85 11.39 -7.66
C ILE A 11 -5.70 11.53 -6.41
N CYS A 12 -6.70 12.41 -6.47
CA CYS A 12 -7.76 12.60 -5.47
C CYS A 12 -8.66 11.34 -5.44
N LEU A 13 -8.06 10.18 -5.20
CA LEU A 13 -8.81 8.95 -5.01
C LEU A 13 -9.43 9.01 -3.62
N PRO A 14 -10.72 8.66 -3.49
CA PRO A 14 -11.32 8.43 -2.20
C PRO A 14 -10.44 7.47 -1.39
N LYS A 15 -10.21 7.75 -0.11
CA LYS A 15 -9.49 6.85 0.81
C LYS A 15 -10.05 5.42 0.76
N SER A 16 -11.33 5.27 0.42
CA SER A 16 -12.01 3.98 0.20
C SER A 16 -11.49 3.18 -1.00
N GLN A 17 -11.00 3.83 -2.06
CA GLN A 17 -10.48 3.16 -3.26
C GLN A 17 -9.01 2.74 -3.15
N VAL A 18 -8.22 3.40 -2.31
CA VAL A 18 -6.79 3.08 -2.11
C VAL A 18 -6.61 1.62 -1.73
N PHE A 19 -7.46 1.10 -0.83
CA PHE A 19 -7.40 -0.29 -0.40
C PHE A 19 -7.68 -1.29 -1.53
N GLU A 20 -8.72 -1.06 -2.34
CA GLU A 20 -9.08 -1.97 -3.42
C GLU A 20 -8.03 -1.96 -4.53
N ARG A 21 -7.40 -0.81 -4.80
CA ARG A 21 -6.26 -0.71 -5.71
C ARG A 21 -5.04 -1.48 -5.19
N PHE A 22 -4.77 -1.42 -3.88
CA PHE A 22 -3.70 -2.19 -3.27
C PHE A 22 -3.89 -3.70 -3.42
N LYS A 23 -5.13 -4.20 -3.27
CA LYS A 23 -5.43 -5.62 -3.53
C LYS A 23 -5.14 -6.02 -4.98
N ALA A 24 -5.58 -5.19 -5.93
CA ALA A 24 -5.33 -5.43 -7.35
C ALA A 24 -3.83 -5.42 -7.68
N PHE A 25 -3.08 -4.47 -7.10
CA PHE A 25 -1.63 -4.40 -7.23
C PHE A 25 -0.94 -5.67 -6.71
N ARG A 26 -1.30 -6.14 -5.50
CA ARG A 26 -0.76 -7.39 -4.96
C ARG A 26 -1.04 -8.58 -5.87
N ALA A 27 -2.28 -8.71 -6.36
CA ALA A 27 -2.66 -9.82 -7.24
C ALA A 27 -1.85 -9.81 -8.55
N MET A 28 -1.62 -8.61 -9.11
CA MET A 28 -0.78 -8.42 -10.28
C MET A 28 0.67 -8.84 -10.01
N VAL A 29 1.27 -8.36 -8.92
CA VAL A 29 2.66 -8.71 -8.54
C VAL A 29 2.81 -10.22 -8.36
N LYS A 30 1.87 -10.85 -7.64
CA LYS A 30 1.87 -12.30 -7.47
C LYS A 30 1.78 -13.02 -8.82
N LYS A 31 0.91 -12.58 -9.73
CA LYS A 31 0.79 -13.20 -11.05
C LYS A 31 2.04 -13.04 -11.92
N GLN A 32 2.70 -11.88 -11.85
CA GLN A 32 3.85 -11.57 -12.70
C GLN A 32 5.15 -12.20 -12.20
N THR A 33 5.32 -12.30 -10.88
CA THR A 33 6.61 -12.67 -10.27
C THR A 33 6.56 -14.00 -9.52
N ASP A 34 5.36 -14.57 -9.34
CA ASP A 34 5.04 -15.68 -8.44
C ASP A 34 5.50 -15.46 -6.98
N CYS A 35 5.87 -14.21 -6.64
CA CYS A 35 6.36 -13.84 -5.31
C CYS A 35 5.23 -13.25 -4.45
N LYS A 36 5.33 -13.48 -3.14
CA LYS A 36 4.48 -12.81 -2.14
C LYS A 36 5.13 -11.53 -1.63
N ILE A 37 4.32 -10.48 -1.44
CA ILE A 37 4.75 -9.27 -0.72
C ILE A 37 4.97 -9.66 0.74
N LYS A 38 6.15 -9.36 1.29
CA LYS A 38 6.51 -9.66 2.70
C LYS A 38 6.37 -8.46 3.62
N CYS A 39 6.67 -7.27 3.12
CA CYS A 39 6.67 -6.04 3.88
C CYS A 39 6.14 -4.89 3.04
N ILE A 40 5.41 -3.98 3.67
CA ILE A 40 5.01 -2.69 3.11
C ILE A 40 5.49 -1.58 4.04
N HIS A 41 5.99 -0.50 3.45
CA HIS A 41 6.46 0.66 4.19
C HIS A 41 5.61 1.86 3.80
N SER A 42 4.87 2.44 4.75
CA SER A 42 4.09 3.66 4.51
C SER A 42 4.69 4.84 5.27
N ASP A 43 4.58 6.03 4.70
CA ASP A 43 4.59 7.23 5.52
C ASP A 43 3.34 7.20 6.42
N ASN A 44 3.34 7.87 7.57
CA ASN A 44 2.18 7.88 8.48
C ASN A 44 0.99 8.67 7.90
N GLY A 45 0.87 8.81 6.57
CA GLY A 45 -0.32 9.29 5.91
C GLY A 45 -1.46 8.31 6.19
N GLY A 46 -2.44 8.73 6.99
CA GLY A 46 -3.53 7.90 7.54
C GLY A 46 -4.41 7.14 6.54
N GLU A 47 -4.11 7.14 5.25
CA GLU A 47 -4.71 6.32 4.20
C GLU A 47 -4.50 4.82 4.44
N TYR A 48 -3.35 4.44 4.99
CA TYR A 48 -3.01 3.06 5.33
C TYR A 48 -3.27 2.69 6.80
N MET A 49 -3.91 3.58 7.58
CA MET A 49 -4.19 3.37 9.01
C MET A 49 -5.58 2.76 9.29
N ASN A 50 -6.34 2.35 8.27
CA ASN A 50 -7.65 1.76 8.50
C ASN A 50 -7.53 0.33 9.06
N HIS A 51 -8.35 -0.01 10.06
CA HIS A 51 -8.46 -1.37 10.62
C HIS A 51 -8.62 -2.46 9.54
N ARG A 52 -9.37 -2.15 8.45
CA ARG A 52 -9.55 -3.06 7.31
C ARG A 52 -8.22 -3.38 6.60
N PHE A 53 -7.33 -2.40 6.50
CA PHE A 53 -6.01 -2.54 5.86
C PHE A 53 -5.07 -3.36 6.74
N ASN A 54 -5.04 -3.07 8.05
CA ASN A 54 -4.23 -3.81 9.01
C ASN A 54 -4.64 -5.28 9.09
N LYS A 55 -5.96 -5.56 9.13
CA LYS A 55 -6.48 -6.93 9.12
C LYS A 55 -6.07 -7.68 7.84
N TYR A 56 -6.20 -7.04 6.68
CA TYR A 56 -5.79 -7.63 5.41
C TYR A 56 -4.28 -7.93 5.36
N CYS A 57 -3.44 -7.07 5.93
CA CYS A 57 -2.00 -7.34 6.01
C CYS A 57 -1.71 -8.51 6.96
N ALA A 58 -2.38 -8.56 8.11
CA ALA A 58 -2.24 -9.65 9.08
C ALA A 58 -2.67 -11.01 8.48
N ASP A 59 -3.82 -11.07 7.81
CA ASP A 59 -4.34 -12.28 7.15
C ASP A 59 -3.38 -12.82 6.06
N LEU A 60 -2.53 -11.95 5.52
CA LEU A 60 -1.57 -12.26 4.46
C LEU A 60 -0.12 -12.34 4.93
N GLU A 61 0.10 -12.24 6.25
CA GLU A 61 1.43 -12.21 6.86
C GLU A 61 2.33 -11.10 6.30
N ILE A 62 1.73 -9.98 5.89
CA ILE A 62 2.44 -8.81 5.40
C ILE A 62 2.79 -7.91 6.58
N ILE A 63 4.08 -7.67 6.78
CA ILE A 63 4.57 -6.75 7.81
C ILE A 63 4.31 -5.32 7.34
N HIS A 64 3.55 -4.54 8.12
CA HIS A 64 3.36 -3.12 7.85
C HIS A 64 4.34 -2.29 8.69
N GLN A 65 5.42 -1.84 8.04
CA GLN A 65 6.39 -0.93 8.62
C GLN A 65 5.96 0.53 8.42
N ARG A 66 6.24 1.34 9.43
CA ARG A 66 5.95 2.77 9.46
C ARG A 66 7.24 3.49 9.75
N ASN A 67 7.48 4.62 9.10
CA ASN A 67 8.50 5.53 9.58
C ASN A 67 8.07 6.07 10.95
N VAL A 68 8.95 5.94 11.94
CA VAL A 68 8.86 6.68 13.20
C VAL A 68 9.03 8.18 12.84
N PRO A 69 8.22 9.11 13.37
CA PRO A 69 8.40 10.54 13.13
C PRO A 69 9.81 11.02 13.52
#